data_AF-A0A4Q4JBG5-F1
#
_entry.id   AF-A0A4Q4JBG5-F1
#
_cell.length_a   1.000
_cell.length_b   1.000
_cell.length_c   1.000
_cell.angle_alpha   90.00
_cell.angle_beta   90.00
_cell.angle_gamma   90.00
#
_symmetry.space_group_name_H-M   'P 1'
#
loop_
_entity.id
_entity.type
_entity.pdbx_description
1 polymer ?
#
loop_
_entity_poly.entity_id
_entity_poly.type
_entity_poly.pdbx_seq_one_letter_code
_entity_poly.pdbx_strand_id
1 'polypeptide(L)'
;MNAPSKIETGTMTSKGQILIPKAMRDAAGLVPGQPYKVTVNGEGQVVVTPLGFSLEEASERSRRVREAIMAIAGKYPNPDGMSTDEYMREIRGSYEP
;
A
#
# COMPACT_ATOMS: atom_id res chain seq x y z
N MET A 1 6.57 2.82 27.68
CA MET A 1 7.74 1.92 27.58
C MET A 1 8.78 2.64 26.76
N ASN A 2 9.91 3.02 27.36
CA ASN A 2 10.96 3.76 26.68
C ASN A 2 11.74 2.80 25.78
N ALA A 3 11.57 2.92 24.45
CA ALA A 3 12.46 2.24 23.52
C ALA A 3 13.86 2.85 23.66
N PRO A 4 14.93 2.05 23.83
CA PRO A 4 16.29 2.58 23.84
C PRO A 4 16.63 3.14 22.45
N SER A 5 16.51 4.45 22.29
CA SER A 5 17.00 5.19 21.14
C SER A 5 18.52 5.22 21.19
N LYS A 6 19.15 4.16 20.68
CA LYS A 6 20.59 4.17 20.41
C LYS A 6 20.84 5.21 19.32
N ILE A 7 21.36 6.39 19.70
CA ILE A 7 21.73 7.43 18.73
C ILE A 7 23.01 6.96 18.04
N GLU A 8 22.92 6.64 16.75
CA GLU A 8 24.08 6.39 15.91
C GLU A 8 24.30 7.62 15.02
N THR A 9 25.46 8.26 15.16
CA THR A 9 25.85 9.41 14.33
C THR A 9 26.57 8.93 13.08
N GLY A 10 26.31 9.58 11.95
CA GLY A 10 26.93 9.27 10.66
C GLY A 10 26.95 10.50 9.75
N THR A 11 27.72 10.42 8.67
CA THR A 11 27.77 11.45 7.63
C THR A 11 26.93 11.05 6.43
N MET A 12 26.41 12.07 5.74
CA MET A 12 25.68 11.89 4.49
C MET A 12 26.66 11.60 3.35
N THR A 13 26.29 10.71 2.42
CA THR A 13 27.11 10.45 1.23
C THR A 13 27.09 11.65 0.27
N SER A 14 28.03 11.70 -0.68
CA SER A 14 28.08 12.75 -1.71
C SER A 14 26.81 12.86 -2.56
N LYS A 15 25.97 11.81 -2.59
CA LYS A 15 24.68 11.77 -3.30
C LYS A 15 23.49 12.15 -2.42
N GLY A 16 23.73 12.59 -1.19
CA GLY A 16 22.65 12.95 -0.27
C GLY A 16 21.99 11.76 0.42
N GLN A 17 22.64 10.59 0.45
CA GLN A 17 22.06 9.39 1.08
C GLN A 17 22.48 9.30 2.55
N ILE A 18 21.53 8.90 3.40
CA ILE A 18 21.76 8.61 4.82
C ILE A 18 21.60 7.10 5.01
N LEU A 19 22.53 6.47 5.71
CA LEU A 19 22.45 5.07 6.08
C LEU A 19 21.62 4.92 7.37
N ILE A 20 20.56 4.12 7.32
CA ILE A 20 19.80 3.73 8.51
C ILE A 20 20.33 2.38 9.00
N PRO A 21 20.85 2.27 10.24
CA PRO A 21 21.34 1.03 10.81
C PRO A 21 20.27 -0.05 10.87
N LYS A 22 20.68 -1.33 10.78
CA LYS A 22 19.76 -2.48 10.75
C LYS A 22 18.76 -2.45 11.92
N ALA A 23 19.23 -2.23 13.14
CA ALA A 23 18.38 -2.19 14.33
C ALA A 23 17.27 -1.11 14.24
N MET A 24 17.58 0.06 13.67
CA MET A 24 16.57 1.11 13.46
C MET A 24 15.61 0.77 12.32
N ARG A 25 16.11 0.17 11.23
CA ARG A 25 15.24 -0.28 10.13
C ARG A 25 14.21 -1.30 10.60
N ASP A 26 14.67 -2.30 11.36
CA ASP A 26 13.81 -3.38 11.87
C ASP A 26 12.76 -2.80 12.85
N ALA A 27 13.15 -1.86 13.72
CA ALA A 27 12.24 -1.17 14.63
C ALA A 27 11.22 -0.26 13.91
N ALA A 28 11.59 0.33 12.78
CA ALA A 28 10.73 1.19 11.96
C ALA A 28 9.92 0.42 10.90
N GLY A 29 10.08 -0.90 10.80
CA GLY A 29 9.42 -1.71 9.77
C GLY A 29 9.88 -1.38 8.34
N LEU A 30 11.15 -0.98 8.18
CA LEU A 30 11.74 -0.65 6.88
C LEU A 30 12.38 -1.88 6.22
N VAL A 31 11.66 -2.54 5.31
CA VAL A 31 12.16 -3.68 4.55
C VAL A 31 12.82 -3.23 3.24
N PRO A 32 13.99 -3.78 2.86
CA PRO A 32 14.59 -3.53 1.55
C PRO A 32 13.62 -3.83 0.40
N GLY A 33 13.53 -2.92 -0.58
CA GLY A 33 12.65 -3.07 -1.74
C GLY A 33 11.21 -2.59 -1.53
N GLN A 34 10.83 -2.21 -0.30
CA GLN A 34 9.50 -1.65 -0.05
C GLN A 34 9.46 -0.13 -0.35
N PRO A 35 8.32 0.40 -0.80
CA PRO A 35 8.13 1.83 -0.93
C PRO A 35 8.06 2.52 0.45
N TYR A 36 8.64 3.71 0.55
CA TYR A 36 8.66 4.51 1.77
C TYR A 36 8.32 5.97 1.48
N LYS A 37 7.82 6.66 2.50
CA LYS A 37 7.48 8.08 2.49
C LYS A 37 8.49 8.83 3.34
N VAL A 38 8.89 10.01 2.88
CA VAL A 38 9.69 10.96 3.67
C VAL A 38 8.88 12.23 3.85
N THR A 39 8.75 12.69 5.09
CA THR A 39 8.06 13.94 5.43
C THR A 39 8.87 14.74 6.44
N VAL A 40 8.67 16.05 6.50
CA VAL A 40 9.18 16.89 7.59
C VAL A 40 8.01 17.20 8.52
N ASN A 41 8.17 16.93 9.83
CA ASN A 41 7.14 17.23 10.82
C ASN A 41 7.21 18.71 11.27
N GLY A 42 6.26 19.12 12.12
CA GLY A 42 6.23 20.49 12.66
C GLY A 42 7.45 20.88 13.51
N GLU A 43 8.24 19.91 13.96
CA GLU A 43 9.48 20.12 14.72
C GLU A 43 10.72 20.19 13.81
N GLY A 44 10.55 20.15 12.49
CA GLY A 44 11.65 20.17 11.53
C GLY A 44 12.40 18.84 11.40
N GLN A 45 11.88 17.75 11.98
CA GLN A 45 12.48 16.43 11.89
C GLN A 45 12.05 15.73 10.61
N VAL A 46 12.98 14.99 10.00
CA VAL A 46 12.70 14.10 8.87
C VAL A 46 12.13 12.79 9.40
N VAL A 47 10.87 12.52 9.06
CA VAL A 47 10.16 11.29 9.40
C VAL A 47 10.13 10.40 8.16
N VAL A 48 10.63 9.17 8.31
CA VAL A 48 10.59 8.13 7.28
C VAL A 48 9.60 7.06 7.71
N THR A 49 8.65 6.71 6.84
CA THR A 49 7.60 5.74 7.15
C THR A 49 7.39 4.79 5.97
N PRO A 50 7.18 3.48 6.17
CA PRO A 50 6.68 2.61 5.11
C PRO A 50 5.43 3.18 4.43
N LEU A 51 5.37 3.17 3.09
CA LEU A 51 4.19 3.65 2.33
C LEU A 51 3.04 2.63 2.28
N GLY A 52 3.30 1.38 2.66
CA GLY A 52 2.30 0.32 2.67
C GLY A 52 2.95 -1.05 2.63
N PHE A 53 2.21 -1.98 3.23
CA PHE A 53 2.25 -3.45 3.18
C PHE A 53 3.45 -4.07 2.45
N SER A 54 4.15 -4.97 3.14
CA SER A 54 5.06 -5.92 2.51
C SER A 54 4.42 -6.58 1.29
N LEU A 55 5.24 -7.04 0.33
CA LEU A 55 4.73 -7.70 -0.89
C LEU A 55 3.76 -8.86 -0.57
N GLU A 56 4.01 -9.55 0.54
CA GLU A 56 3.16 -10.61 1.08
C GLU A 56 1.79 -10.07 1.52
N GLU A 57 1.75 -9.00 2.31
CA GLU A 57 0.51 -8.35 2.75
C GLU A 57 -0.30 -7.73 1.58
N ALA A 58 0.38 -7.23 0.52
CA ALA A 58 -0.29 -6.76 -0.69
C ALA A 58 -0.97 -7.90 -1.46
N SER A 59 -0.32 -9.07 -1.53
CA SER A 59 -0.88 -10.28 -2.16
C SER A 59 -2.08 -10.82 -1.38
N GLU A 60 -2.00 -10.85 -0.05
CA GLU A 60 -3.10 -11.28 0.81
C GLU A 60 -4.29 -10.33 0.74
N ARG A 61 -4.03 -9.02 0.72
CA ARG A 61 -5.09 -8.03 0.54
C ARG A 61 -5.79 -8.23 -0.80
N SER A 62 -5.03 -8.45 -1.87
CA SER A 62 -5.59 -8.70 -3.21
C SER A 62 -6.44 -9.98 -3.23
N ARG A 63 -5.98 -11.04 -2.55
CA ARG A 63 -6.74 -12.29 -2.37
C ARG A 63 -8.05 -12.04 -1.62
N ARG A 64 -8.00 -11.36 -0.47
CA ARG A 64 -9.18 -11.03 0.35
C ARG A 64 -10.19 -10.18 -0.43
N VAL A 65 -9.73 -9.19 -1.19
CA VAL A 65 -10.60 -8.35 -2.03
C VAL A 65 -11.25 -9.19 -3.13
N ARG A 66 -10.49 -10.08 -3.79
CA ARG A 66 -11.01 -10.96 -4.84
C ARG A 66 -12.05 -11.94 -4.28
N GLU A 67 -11.80 -12.54 -3.13
CA GLU A 67 -12.73 -13.42 -2.43
C GLU A 67 -14.03 -12.68 -2.06
N ALA A 68 -13.92 -11.45 -1.52
CA ALA A 68 -15.08 -10.63 -1.19
C ALA A 68 -15.91 -10.27 -2.43
N ILE A 69 -15.26 -9.92 -3.55
CA ILE A 69 -15.94 -9.64 -4.83
C ILE A 69 -16.65 -10.91 -5.34
N MET A 70 -15.98 -12.07 -5.31
CA MET A 70 -16.57 -13.34 -5.73
C MET A 70 -17.75 -13.76 -4.85
N ALA A 71 -17.71 -13.48 -3.55
CA ALA A 71 -18.82 -13.78 -2.62
C ALA A 71 -20.07 -12.92 -2.89
N ILE A 72 -19.92 -11.77 -3.55
CA ILE A 72 -21.01 -10.87 -3.92
C ILE A 72 -21.47 -11.11 -5.37
N ALA A 73 -20.61 -11.69 -6.21
CA ALA A 73 -20.92 -11.99 -7.61
C ALA A 73 -22.15 -12.90 -7.72
N GLY A 74 -23.15 -12.46 -8.51
CA GLY A 74 -24.40 -13.19 -8.74
C GLY A 74 -25.42 -13.14 -7.60
N LYS A 75 -25.11 -12.51 -6.46
CA LYS A 75 -26.05 -12.38 -5.33
C LYS A 75 -27.15 -11.35 -5.58
N TYR A 76 -26.86 -10.35 -6.42
CA TYR A 76 -27.79 -9.32 -6.82
C TYR A 76 -28.09 -9.49 -8.31
N PRO A 77 -29.27 -10.01 -8.67
CA PRO A 77 -29.66 -10.11 -10.07
C PRO A 77 -29.81 -8.71 -10.66
N ASN A 78 -29.46 -8.56 -11.94
CA ASN A 78 -29.68 -7.31 -12.66
C ASN A 78 -31.19 -7.08 -12.87
N PRO A 79 -31.61 -5.82 -13.07
CA PRO A 79 -33.00 -5.49 -13.38
C PRO A 79 -33.55 -6.30 -14.56
N ASP A 80 -34.85 -6.61 -14.52
CA ASP A 80 -35.62 -7.22 -15.61
C ASP A 80 -35.11 -8.57 -16.13
N GLY A 81 -34.28 -9.27 -15.34
CA GLY A 81 -33.71 -10.56 -15.74
C GLY A 81 -32.60 -10.45 -16.79
N MET A 82 -32.08 -9.24 -17.02
CA MET A 82 -31.00 -8.99 -17.97
C MET A 82 -29.71 -9.71 -17.55
N SER A 83 -28.98 -10.22 -18.54
CA SER A 83 -27.63 -10.69 -18.31
C SER A 83 -26.72 -9.52 -17.89
N THR A 84 -25.63 -9.83 -17.18
CA THR A 84 -24.64 -8.81 -16.78
C THR A 84 -24.09 -8.06 -17.99
N ASP A 85 -23.93 -8.73 -19.12
CA ASP A 85 -23.41 -8.11 -20.34
C ASP A 85 -24.41 -7.14 -20.98
N GLU A 86 -25.71 -7.45 -20.95
CA GLU A 86 -26.77 -6.56 -21.44
C GLU A 86 -26.90 -5.32 -20.55
N TYR A 87 -26.95 -5.51 -19.23
CA TYR A 87 -27.04 -4.40 -18.28
C TYR A 87 -25.80 -3.48 -18.34
N MET A 88 -24.61 -4.06 -18.46
CA MET A 88 -23.38 -3.28 -18.59
C MET A 88 -23.29 -2.53 -19.93
N ARG A 89 -23.86 -3.07 -21.00
CA ARG A 89 -23.97 -2.41 -22.31
C ARG A 89 -24.94 -1.23 -22.26
N GLU A 90 -26.05 -1.36 -21.55
CA GLU A 90 -27.01 -0.28 -21.34
C GLU A 90 -26.39 0.88 -20.55
N ILE A 91 -25.72 0.59 -19.43
CA ILE A 91 -25.09 1.62 -18.58
C ILE A 91 -23.92 2.33 -19.28
N ARG A 92 -23.05 1.57 -19.95
CA ARG A 92 -21.84 2.13 -20.58
C ARG A 92 -22.12 2.77 -21.94
N GLY A 93 -23.29 2.52 -22.50
CA GLY A 93 -23.62 2.83 -23.90
C GLY A 93 -22.92 1.88 -24.87
N SER A 94 -23.35 1.93 -26.13
CA SER A 94 -22.74 1.18 -27.24
C SER A 94 -21.39 1.77 -27.62
N TYR A 95 -20.37 1.57 -26.78
CA TYR A 95 -19.00 1.83 -27.17
C TYR A 95 -18.51 0.68 -28.06
N GLU A 96 -18.40 0.95 -29.35
CA GLU A 96 -17.59 0.14 -30.27
C GLU A 96 -16.16 0.70 -30.28
N PRO A 97 -15.13 -0.14 -30.11
CA PRO A 97 -13.73 0.28 -29.99
C PRO A 97 -13.16 0.93 -31.27
#